data_AF-A0A0D2KH39-F1
#
_entry.id   AF-A0A0D2KH39-F1
#
_cell.length_a   1.000
_cell.length_b   1.000
_cell.length_c   1.000
_cell.angle_alpha   90.00
_cell.angle_beta   90.00
_cell.angle_gamma   90.00
#
_symmetry.space_group_name_H-M   'P 1'
#
loop_
_entity.id
_entity.type
_entity.pdbx_description
1 polymer ?
#
loop_
_entity_poly.entity_id
_entity_poly.type
_entity_poly.pdbx_seq_one_letter_code
_entity_poly.pdbx_strand_id
1 'polypeptide(L)'
;MDIEWAKDGGLGKLFVVQARPETVQARREAGVFKIYSIGKKGRLLTRGLSVGEANVTGRLCLIETARDIDKLLTAQSCRELGVPAVVGTGNATYVLHTGQDVTVSCAEGDEGFVYEGIADITTKELDITGLSPTRTKVILNLASPASAYRWWRLPADIIGLARMEFVVSSHIQVHLMALVRFDHLKNEKAKREIARLTVGYADKLEYFVDKLARGLACLCAAVYPKLAIIRLSDFKTNKYASLIGGEEFELKEENQMLRFRGASRYYSPRYKEGFALECKTIKRLREEMGFTNVIVMVLFCRTVGEAAKVLEVIAENGLKRGENGL
;
A
#
# COMPACT_ATOMS: atom_id res chain seq x y z
N MET A 1 9.83 -20.28 6.22
CA MET A 1 9.05 -21.41 6.78
C MET A 1 7.60 -21.16 6.43
N ASP A 2 6.93 -22.17 5.89
CA ASP A 2 5.48 -22.20 5.75
C ASP A 2 4.91 -22.89 7.00
N ILE A 3 3.97 -22.23 7.68
CA ILE A 3 3.50 -22.62 9.02
C ILE A 3 1.98 -22.60 9.04
N GLU A 4 1.39 -23.73 9.40
CA GLU A 4 -0.03 -23.85 9.66
C GLU A 4 -0.26 -23.80 11.17
N TRP A 5 -1.25 -23.02 11.60
CA TRP A 5 -1.59 -22.84 13.00
C TRP A 5 -3.10 -22.84 13.22
N ALA A 6 -3.53 -23.25 14.42
CA ALA A 6 -4.92 -23.29 14.83
C ALA A 6 -5.07 -22.66 16.22
N LYS A 7 -6.18 -21.93 16.44
CA LYS A 7 -6.60 -21.49 17.77
C LYS A 7 -7.72 -22.40 18.25
N ASP A 8 -7.47 -23.14 19.32
CA ASP A 8 -8.49 -23.98 19.94
C ASP A 8 -9.55 -23.11 20.63
N GLY A 9 -10.82 -23.34 20.33
CA GLY A 9 -11.93 -22.54 20.84
C GLY A 9 -12.27 -22.79 22.31
N GLY A 10 -12.00 -23.99 22.83
CA GLY A 10 -12.27 -24.35 24.23
C GLY A 10 -11.14 -23.93 25.16
N LEU A 11 -9.89 -24.11 24.72
CA LEU A 11 -8.69 -23.78 25.49
C LEU A 11 -8.24 -22.33 25.28
N GLY A 12 -8.67 -21.68 24.20
CA GLY A 12 -8.23 -20.33 23.83
C GLY A 12 -6.75 -20.24 23.40
N LYS A 13 -6.07 -21.38 23.26
CA LYS A 13 -4.63 -21.48 22.97
C LYS A 13 -4.35 -21.58 21.48
N LEU A 14 -3.19 -21.06 21.06
CA LEU A 14 -2.65 -21.19 19.69
C LEU A 14 -1.72 -22.40 19.62
N PHE A 15 -1.87 -23.20 18.58
CA PHE A 15 -1.06 -24.38 18.29
C PHE A 15 -0.51 -24.29 16.87
N VAL A 16 0.75 -24.67 16.67
CA VAL A 16 1.30 -24.93 15.34
C VAL A 16 0.97 -26.37 14.98
N VAL A 17 0.26 -26.58 13.87
CA VAL A 17 -0.17 -27.92 13.44
C VAL A 17 0.79 -28.51 12.41
N GLN A 18 1.43 -27.66 11.61
CA GLN A 18 2.45 -28.07 10.64
C GLN A 18 3.46 -26.93 10.43
N ALA A 19 4.72 -27.29 10.22
CA ALA A 19 5.76 -26.37 9.78
C ALA A 19 6.64 -27.05 8.73
N ARG A 20 6.81 -26.42 7.57
CA ARG A 20 7.66 -26.93 6.49
C ARG A 20 8.61 -25.84 5.96
N PRO A 21 9.77 -26.22 5.40
CA PRO A 21 10.64 -25.27 4.71
C PRO A 21 9.86 -24.54 3.62
N GLU A 22 10.09 -23.24 3.49
CA GLU A 22 9.45 -22.48 2.43
C GLU A 22 10.25 -22.62 1.13
N THR A 23 9.61 -23.12 0.07
CA THR A 23 10.30 -23.60 -1.14
C THR A 23 10.24 -22.61 -2.31
N VAL A 24 9.27 -21.69 -2.33
CA VAL A 24 9.06 -20.76 -3.46
C VAL A 24 10.13 -19.68 -3.52
N GLN A 25 10.37 -19.01 -2.40
CA GLN A 25 11.35 -17.91 -2.34
C GLN A 25 12.79 -18.40 -2.22
N ALA A 26 13.01 -19.61 -1.72
CA ALA A 26 14.35 -20.19 -1.51
C ALA A 26 15.12 -20.43 -2.82
N ARG A 27 14.43 -20.54 -3.96
CA ARG A 27 15.03 -20.78 -5.28
C ARG A 27 15.36 -19.51 -6.07
N ARG A 28 14.95 -18.32 -5.62
CA ARG A 28 15.24 -17.07 -6.34
C ARG A 28 16.64 -16.57 -5.98
N GLU A 29 17.56 -16.59 -6.94
CA GLU A 29 18.91 -16.03 -6.79
C GLU A 29 18.86 -14.55 -6.37
N ALA A 30 19.69 -14.19 -5.40
CA ALA A 30 19.79 -12.82 -4.92
C ALA A 30 20.40 -11.93 -6.00
N GLY A 31 19.70 -10.87 -6.40
CA GLY A 31 20.22 -9.87 -7.34
C GLY A 31 19.85 -10.05 -8.81
N VAL A 32 19.08 -11.09 -9.18
CA VAL A 32 18.51 -11.21 -10.53
C VAL A 32 17.02 -10.86 -10.50
N PHE A 33 16.61 -9.87 -11.30
CA PHE A 33 15.24 -9.40 -11.41
C PHE A 33 14.65 -9.79 -12.75
N LYS A 34 13.45 -10.37 -12.76
CA LYS A 34 12.67 -10.54 -13.99
C LYS A 34 11.64 -9.42 -14.07
N ILE A 35 11.81 -8.54 -15.04
CA ILE A 35 10.85 -7.50 -15.35
C ILE A 35 10.02 -7.98 -16.52
N TYR A 36 8.71 -8.08 -16.30
CA TYR A 36 7.74 -8.41 -17.33
C TYR A 36 7.03 -7.13 -17.77
N SER A 37 6.99 -6.89 -19.07
CA SER A 37 6.16 -5.85 -19.67
C SER A 37 5.21 -6.45 -20.69
N ILE A 38 4.03 -5.86 -20.80
CA ILE A 38 3.05 -6.18 -21.82
C ILE A 38 3.06 -5.04 -22.83
N GLY A 39 3.24 -5.38 -24.10
CA GLY A 39 3.15 -4.44 -25.21
C GLY A 39 1.70 -4.06 -25.51
N LYS A 40 1.28 -4.22 -26.76
CA LYS A 40 -0.09 -3.91 -27.18
C LYS A 40 -1.06 -4.91 -26.56
N LYS A 41 -1.78 -4.48 -25.52
CA LYS A 41 -2.83 -5.28 -24.85
C LYS A 41 -4.20 -5.01 -25.45
N GLY A 42 -5.04 -6.03 -25.48
CA GLY A 42 -6.45 -5.89 -25.83
C GLY A 42 -7.28 -5.30 -24.70
N ARG A 43 -8.60 -5.39 -24.85
CA ARG A 43 -9.57 -4.88 -23.87
C ARG A 43 -9.45 -5.63 -22.54
N LEU A 44 -9.56 -4.92 -21.43
CA LEU A 44 -9.62 -5.56 -20.10
C LEU A 44 -10.94 -6.34 -19.96
N LEU A 45 -10.84 -7.64 -19.67
CA LEU A 45 -11.98 -8.54 -19.48
C LEU A 45 -12.36 -8.66 -17.99
N THR A 46 -11.37 -8.89 -17.13
CA THR A 46 -11.57 -9.00 -15.68
C THR A 46 -10.28 -8.72 -14.91
N ARG A 47 -10.39 -8.59 -13.59
CA ARG A 47 -9.29 -8.37 -12.65
C ARG A 47 -9.55 -9.09 -11.34
N GLY A 48 -8.49 -9.41 -10.60
CA GLY A 48 -8.57 -10.10 -9.32
C GLY A 48 -7.27 -9.96 -8.52
N LEU A 49 -7.07 -10.82 -7.53
CA LEU A 49 -5.83 -10.87 -6.76
C LEU A 49 -4.73 -11.54 -7.56
N SER A 50 -3.58 -10.87 -7.64
CA SER A 50 -2.38 -11.36 -8.31
C SER A 50 -1.68 -12.44 -7.48
N VAL A 51 -1.25 -13.51 -8.16
CA VAL A 51 -0.41 -14.58 -7.61
C VAL A 51 0.80 -14.73 -8.52
N GLY A 52 1.96 -14.26 -8.06
CA GLY A 52 3.18 -14.19 -8.86
C GLY A 52 3.40 -12.79 -9.46
N GLU A 53 4.39 -12.67 -10.33
CA GLU A 53 4.81 -11.38 -10.92
C GLU A 53 4.92 -11.43 -12.45
N ALA A 54 4.68 -12.60 -13.04
CA ALA A 54 4.86 -12.85 -14.46
C ALA A 54 3.63 -12.45 -15.29
N ASN A 55 3.83 -12.41 -16.61
CA ASN A 55 2.73 -12.31 -17.57
C ASN A 55 2.71 -13.59 -18.40
N VAL A 56 1.52 -14.01 -18.82
CA VAL A 56 1.35 -15.15 -19.72
C VAL A 56 0.25 -14.87 -20.73
N THR A 57 0.42 -15.36 -21.95
CA THR A 57 -0.65 -15.43 -22.95
C THR A 57 -0.99 -16.87 -23.24
N GLY A 58 -2.25 -17.12 -23.58
CA GLY A 58 -2.66 -18.46 -23.94
C GLY A 58 -4.12 -18.56 -24.28
N ARG A 59 -4.48 -19.73 -24.79
CA ARG A 59 -5.85 -20.08 -25.09
C ARG A 59 -6.55 -20.59 -23.84
N LEU A 60 -7.68 -19.99 -23.52
CA LEU A 60 -8.43 -20.28 -22.31
C LEU A 60 -9.04 -21.69 -22.35
N CYS A 61 -8.78 -22.47 -21.31
CA CYS A 61 -9.39 -23.77 -21.07
C CYS A 61 -10.25 -23.67 -19.81
N LEU A 62 -11.57 -23.79 -19.96
CA LEU A 62 -12.49 -23.78 -18.83
C LEU A 62 -12.60 -25.20 -18.24
N ILE A 63 -12.43 -25.31 -16.93
CA ILE A 63 -12.62 -26.55 -16.19
C ILE A 63 -13.98 -26.47 -15.49
N GLU A 64 -14.98 -27.18 -16.02
CA GLU A 64 -16.35 -27.14 -15.49
C GLU A 64 -16.65 -28.29 -14.52
N THR A 65 -15.90 -29.39 -14.61
CA THR A 65 -16.15 -30.59 -13.80
C THR A 65 -14.88 -31.06 -13.11
N ALA A 66 -15.04 -31.72 -11.96
CA ALA A 66 -13.94 -32.31 -11.21
C ALA A 66 -13.18 -33.41 -11.97
N ARG A 67 -13.73 -33.93 -13.09
CA ARG A 67 -13.04 -34.91 -13.94
C ARG A 67 -11.80 -34.35 -14.62
N ASP A 68 -11.76 -33.03 -14.81
CA ASP A 68 -10.66 -32.32 -15.46
C ASP A 68 -9.75 -31.61 -14.45
N ILE A 69 -9.86 -31.92 -13.16
CA ILE A 69 -9.13 -31.22 -12.08
C ILE A 69 -7.60 -31.35 -12.22
N ASP A 70 -7.10 -32.41 -12.85
CA ASP A 70 -5.67 -32.61 -13.09
C ASP A 70 -5.07 -31.55 -14.03
N LYS A 71 -5.91 -30.83 -14.79
CA LYS A 71 -5.50 -29.70 -15.64
C LYS A 71 -5.40 -28.38 -14.86
N LEU A 72 -5.88 -28.35 -13.61
CA LEU A 72 -5.92 -27.16 -12.77
C LEU A 72 -4.62 -27.01 -11.97
N LEU A 73 -3.94 -25.89 -12.18
CA LEU A 73 -2.92 -25.43 -11.23
C LEU A 73 -3.59 -24.64 -10.12
N THR A 74 -3.36 -25.05 -8.87
CA THR A 74 -3.82 -24.29 -7.70
C THR A 74 -2.97 -23.03 -7.53
N ALA A 75 -3.49 -22.02 -6.82
CA ALA A 75 -2.73 -20.80 -6.53
C ALA A 75 -1.39 -21.09 -5.84
N GLN A 76 -1.33 -22.11 -4.97
CA GLN A 76 -0.10 -22.53 -4.32
C GLN A 76 0.89 -23.13 -5.33
N SER A 77 0.44 -24.06 -6.18
CA SER A 77 1.27 -24.64 -7.23
C SER A 77 1.78 -23.57 -8.22
N CYS A 78 0.95 -22.58 -8.55
CA CYS A 78 1.35 -21.44 -9.38
C CYS A 78 2.50 -20.66 -8.75
N ARG A 79 2.46 -20.41 -7.43
CA ARG A 79 3.58 -19.76 -6.71
C ARG A 79 4.85 -20.59 -6.82
N GLU A 80 4.78 -21.89 -6.53
CA GLU A 80 5.92 -22.81 -6.57
C GLU A 80 6.55 -22.94 -7.96
N LEU A 81 5.74 -22.93 -9.01
CA LEU A 81 6.19 -23.04 -10.40
C LEU A 81 6.55 -21.68 -11.03
N GLY A 82 6.31 -20.56 -10.34
CA GLY A 82 6.53 -19.21 -10.89
C GLY A 82 5.57 -18.84 -12.02
N VAL A 83 4.41 -19.50 -12.09
CA VAL A 83 3.36 -19.26 -13.08
C VAL A 83 2.40 -18.18 -12.54
N PRO A 84 2.04 -17.17 -13.34
CA PRO A 84 1.12 -16.14 -12.87
C PRO A 84 -0.31 -16.68 -12.78
N ALA A 85 -1.03 -16.29 -11.73
CA ALA A 85 -2.45 -16.60 -11.58
C ALA A 85 -3.24 -15.40 -11.03
N VAL A 86 -4.49 -15.27 -11.47
CA VAL A 86 -5.41 -14.24 -10.99
C VAL A 86 -6.59 -14.94 -10.33
N VAL A 87 -6.77 -14.71 -9.03
CA VAL A 87 -7.80 -15.38 -8.22
C VAL A 87 -8.82 -14.39 -7.70
N GLY A 88 -10.03 -14.86 -7.35
CA GLY A 88 -11.05 -14.01 -6.75
C GLY A 88 -11.60 -12.92 -7.68
N THR A 89 -11.65 -13.16 -8.99
CA THR A 89 -12.16 -12.22 -9.99
C THR A 89 -13.64 -11.90 -9.84
N GLY A 90 -14.42 -12.80 -9.22
CA GLY A 90 -15.86 -12.64 -8.95
C GLY A 90 -16.77 -12.76 -10.18
N ASN A 91 -16.27 -12.41 -11.37
CA ASN A 91 -17.05 -12.44 -12.61
C ASN A 91 -16.43 -13.24 -13.77
N ALA A 92 -15.26 -13.89 -13.58
CA ALA A 92 -14.53 -14.55 -14.66
C ALA A 92 -15.38 -15.57 -15.43
N THR A 93 -16.21 -16.36 -14.75
CA THR A 93 -17.06 -17.39 -15.37
C THR A 93 -18.16 -16.82 -16.28
N TYR A 94 -18.49 -15.53 -16.14
CA TYR A 94 -19.47 -14.86 -17.00
C TYR A 94 -18.85 -14.18 -18.22
N VAL A 95 -17.57 -13.81 -18.12
CA VAL A 95 -16.88 -13.00 -19.15
C VAL A 95 -15.86 -13.78 -19.96
N LEU A 96 -15.38 -14.92 -19.43
CA LEU A 96 -14.40 -15.78 -20.07
C LEU A 96 -15.06 -17.06 -20.59
N HIS A 97 -14.69 -17.46 -21.81
CA HIS A 97 -15.22 -18.62 -22.50
C HIS A 97 -14.11 -19.48 -23.10
N THR A 98 -14.32 -20.80 -23.15
CA THR A 98 -13.36 -21.76 -23.71
C THR A 98 -12.93 -21.37 -25.11
N GLY A 99 -11.63 -21.49 -25.38
CA GLY A 99 -11.05 -21.24 -26.70
C GLY A 99 -10.74 -19.77 -27.00
N GLN A 100 -11.09 -18.84 -26.10
CA GLN A 100 -10.69 -17.44 -26.19
C GLN A 100 -9.19 -17.28 -25.94
N ASP A 101 -8.54 -16.46 -26.74
CA ASP A 101 -7.17 -16.04 -26.45
C ASP A 101 -7.19 -14.94 -25.39
N VAL A 102 -6.37 -15.12 -24.35
CA VAL A 102 -6.28 -14.18 -23.24
C VAL A 102 -4.83 -13.92 -22.87
N THR A 103 -4.62 -12.73 -22.31
CA THR A 103 -3.35 -12.32 -21.69
C THR A 103 -3.59 -12.08 -20.21
N VAL A 104 -2.83 -12.74 -19.35
CA VAL A 104 -2.86 -12.57 -17.91
C VAL A 104 -1.63 -11.79 -17.47
N SER A 105 -1.85 -10.71 -16.70
CA SER A 105 -0.83 -9.81 -16.18
C SER A 105 -0.82 -9.85 -14.66
N CYS A 106 0.28 -10.31 -14.06
CA CYS A 106 0.55 -10.20 -12.63
C CYS A 106 1.69 -9.22 -12.34
N ALA A 107 2.27 -8.60 -13.37
CA ALA A 107 3.40 -7.68 -13.25
C ALA A 107 3.02 -6.28 -12.73
N GLU A 108 1.74 -6.00 -12.52
CA GLU A 108 1.21 -4.66 -12.20
C GLU A 108 0.96 -4.45 -10.68
N GLY A 109 1.27 -5.42 -9.81
CA GLY A 109 1.20 -5.30 -8.34
C GLY A 109 0.35 -6.39 -7.69
N ASP A 110 -0.41 -6.03 -6.65
CA ASP A 110 -1.29 -6.96 -5.92
C ASP A 110 -2.57 -7.29 -6.69
N GLU A 111 -2.91 -6.49 -7.70
CA GLU A 111 -4.04 -6.70 -8.60
C GLU A 111 -3.53 -7.32 -9.90
N GLY A 112 -4.16 -8.42 -10.31
CA GLY A 112 -3.88 -9.13 -11.55
C GLY A 112 -4.97 -8.86 -12.58
N PHE A 113 -4.59 -8.75 -13.85
CA PHE A 113 -5.47 -8.34 -14.95
C PHE A 113 -5.55 -9.42 -16.02
N VAL A 114 -6.73 -9.58 -16.60
CA VAL A 114 -6.97 -10.47 -17.75
C VAL A 114 -7.45 -9.63 -18.93
N TYR A 115 -6.67 -9.63 -20.01
CA TYR A 115 -6.95 -8.89 -21.23
C TYR A 115 -7.35 -9.84 -22.36
N GLU A 116 -8.16 -9.32 -23.28
CA GLU A 116 -8.57 -9.98 -24.51
C GLU A 116 -7.39 -10.11 -25.49
N GLY A 117 -7.25 -11.28 -26.10
CA GLY A 117 -6.24 -11.58 -27.11
C GLY A 117 -4.85 -11.92 -26.57
N ILE A 118 -3.95 -12.20 -27.50
CA ILE A 118 -2.53 -12.47 -27.25
C ILE A 118 -1.76 -11.15 -27.35
N ALA A 119 -1.20 -10.70 -26.25
CA ALA A 119 -0.29 -9.56 -26.23
C ALA A 119 1.17 -10.02 -26.31
N ASP A 120 2.03 -9.16 -26.87
CA ASP A 120 3.47 -9.35 -26.84
C ASP A 120 3.98 -9.16 -25.40
N ILE A 121 4.59 -10.20 -24.84
CA ILE A 121 5.19 -10.16 -23.50
C ILE A 121 6.70 -10.11 -23.67
N THR A 122 7.31 -9.06 -23.12
CA THR A 122 8.77 -8.94 -23.05
C THR A 122 9.22 -9.25 -21.63
N THR A 123 10.15 -10.19 -21.50
CA THR A 123 10.83 -10.46 -20.23
C THR A 123 12.24 -9.93 -20.31
N LYS A 124 12.63 -9.09 -19.36
CA LYS A 124 14.02 -8.64 -19.21
C LYS A 124 14.56 -9.15 -17.89
N GLU A 125 15.65 -9.91 -17.96
CA GLU A 125 16.43 -10.24 -16.77
C GLU A 125 17.44 -9.12 -16.53
N LEU A 126 17.49 -8.64 -15.29
CA LEU A 126 18.43 -7.63 -14.84
C LEU A 126 19.24 -8.23 -13.69
N ASP A 127 20.51 -8.51 -13.95
CA ASP A 127 21.49 -8.83 -12.93
C ASP A 127 22.10 -7.52 -12.40
N ILE A 128 21.98 -7.30 -11.10
CA ILE A 128 22.51 -6.12 -10.41
C ILE A 128 23.67 -6.46 -9.45
N THR A 129 24.11 -7.73 -9.40
CA THR A 129 25.12 -8.20 -8.44
C THR A 129 26.50 -7.57 -8.67
N GLY A 130 26.80 -7.20 -9.92
CA GLY A 130 28.06 -6.58 -10.33
C GLY A 130 28.09 -5.05 -10.35
N LEU A 131 27.08 -4.36 -9.79
CA LEU A 131 27.04 -2.90 -9.81
C LEU A 131 28.10 -2.30 -8.88
N SER A 132 28.97 -1.44 -9.44
CA SER A 132 29.93 -0.66 -8.66
C SER A 132 29.21 0.33 -7.72
N PRO A 133 29.76 0.62 -6.53
CA PRO A 133 29.23 1.65 -5.65
C PRO A 133 29.17 3.01 -6.35
N THR A 134 28.07 3.73 -6.14
CA THR A 134 27.87 5.08 -6.69
C THR A 134 28.40 6.15 -5.74
N ARG A 135 28.88 7.28 -6.29
CA ARG A 135 29.23 8.46 -5.48
C ARG A 135 27.99 9.12 -4.87
N THR A 136 26.89 9.11 -5.62
CA THR A 136 25.59 9.66 -5.22
C THR A 136 24.71 8.56 -4.66
N LYS A 137 24.02 8.84 -3.55
CA LYS A 137 23.07 7.89 -2.97
C LYS A 137 21.88 7.65 -3.91
N VAL A 138 21.53 6.39 -4.11
CA VAL A 138 20.34 5.95 -4.84
C VAL A 138 19.19 5.84 -3.84
N ILE A 139 18.15 6.65 -4.03
CA ILE A 139 17.02 6.75 -3.10
C ILE A 139 15.74 6.28 -3.77
N LEU A 140 14.88 5.60 -3.01
CA LEU A 140 13.57 5.18 -3.51
C LEU A 140 12.48 6.20 -3.18
N ASN A 141 11.61 6.44 -4.17
CA ASN A 141 10.34 7.14 -3.99
C ASN A 141 9.22 6.10 -4.02
N LEU A 142 8.60 5.87 -2.86
CA LEU A 142 7.60 4.83 -2.67
C LEU A 142 6.29 5.44 -2.16
N ALA A 143 5.18 4.80 -2.52
CA ALA A 143 3.85 5.20 -2.06
C ALA A 143 3.02 3.99 -1.61
N SER A 144 3.17 2.82 -2.25
CA SER A 144 2.43 1.62 -1.89
C SER A 144 3.31 0.54 -1.23
N PRO A 145 2.81 -0.16 -0.20
CA PRO A 145 3.48 -1.31 0.40
C PRO A 145 3.88 -2.39 -0.61
N ALA A 146 3.00 -2.70 -1.56
CA ALA A 146 3.25 -3.65 -2.64
C ALA A 146 4.52 -3.31 -3.44
N SER A 147 4.67 -2.03 -3.81
CA SER A 147 5.87 -1.58 -4.54
C SER A 147 7.12 -1.71 -3.68
N ALA A 148 7.03 -1.42 -2.37
CA ALA A 148 8.17 -1.56 -1.47
C ALA A 148 8.69 -3.00 -1.45
N TYR A 149 7.81 -4.00 -1.35
CA TYR A 149 8.18 -5.42 -1.39
C TYR A 149 8.52 -5.97 -2.78
N ARG A 150 8.22 -5.23 -3.85
CA ARG A 150 8.76 -5.55 -5.18
C ARG A 150 10.21 -5.07 -5.32
N TRP A 151 10.49 -3.88 -4.80
CA TRP A 151 11.75 -3.19 -5.02
C TRP A 151 12.76 -3.31 -3.87
N TRP A 152 12.43 -3.98 -2.76
CA TRP A 152 13.31 -4.07 -1.58
C TRP A 152 14.69 -4.68 -1.87
N ARG A 153 14.80 -5.53 -2.90
CA ARG A 153 16.07 -6.15 -3.31
C ARG A 153 16.98 -5.19 -4.10
N LEU A 154 16.47 -4.04 -4.57
CA LEU A 154 17.29 -3.06 -5.26
C LEU A 154 18.33 -2.49 -4.28
N PRO A 155 19.55 -2.15 -4.75
CA PRO A 155 20.61 -1.63 -3.90
C PRO A 155 20.38 -0.14 -3.63
N ALA A 156 19.25 0.16 -2.99
CA ALA A 156 18.89 1.51 -2.58
C ALA A 156 19.50 1.83 -1.21
N ASP A 157 19.97 3.07 -1.06
CA ASP A 157 20.58 3.54 0.18
C ASP A 157 19.52 3.87 1.23
N ILE A 158 18.39 4.46 0.83
CA ILE A 158 17.31 4.94 1.70
C ILE A 158 15.97 4.97 0.96
N ILE A 159 14.87 5.12 1.71
CA ILE A 159 13.64 5.69 1.14
C ILE A 159 13.74 7.21 1.27
N GLY A 160 13.97 7.89 0.13
CA GLY A 160 14.08 9.34 0.10
C GLY A 160 12.73 10.05 0.11
N LEU A 161 11.66 9.33 -0.27
CA LEU A 161 10.31 9.86 -0.24
C LEU A 161 9.26 8.74 -0.10
N ALA A 162 8.71 8.56 1.09
CA ALA A 162 7.53 7.72 1.34
C ALA A 162 6.27 8.61 1.37
N ARG A 163 5.36 8.39 0.42
CA ARG A 163 4.10 9.14 0.31
C ARG A 163 2.97 8.40 1.01
N MET A 164 2.37 9.03 2.02
CA MET A 164 1.29 8.42 2.80
C MET A 164 -0.08 8.45 2.12
N GLU A 165 -0.26 9.28 1.08
CA GLU A 165 -1.56 9.49 0.43
C GLU A 165 -2.15 8.20 -0.15
N PHE A 166 -1.30 7.32 -0.67
CA PHE A 166 -1.76 6.04 -1.18
C PHE A 166 -2.40 5.22 -0.06
N VAL A 167 -1.74 5.09 1.08
CA VAL A 167 -2.27 4.37 2.27
C VAL A 167 -3.60 4.98 2.70
N VAL A 168 -3.69 6.31 2.78
CA VAL A 168 -4.93 6.99 3.14
C VAL A 168 -6.05 6.71 2.12
N SER A 169 -5.78 6.82 0.82
CA SER A 169 -6.80 6.64 -0.22
C SER A 169 -7.27 5.20 -0.44
N SER A 170 -6.41 4.21 -0.17
CA SER A 170 -6.66 2.79 -0.47
C SER A 170 -7.08 1.98 0.75
N HIS A 171 -6.44 2.21 1.91
CA HIS A 171 -6.66 1.40 3.11
C HIS A 171 -7.54 2.09 4.16
N ILE A 172 -7.53 3.43 4.20
CA ILE A 172 -8.27 4.20 5.21
C ILE A 172 -9.58 4.73 4.64
N GLN A 173 -9.54 5.33 3.45
CA GLN A 173 -10.64 5.85 2.63
C GLN A 173 -11.48 6.98 3.24
N VAL A 174 -11.34 7.24 4.54
CA VAL A 174 -12.10 8.23 5.31
C VAL A 174 -11.30 9.52 5.50
N HIS A 175 -11.98 10.66 5.43
CA HIS A 175 -11.40 11.96 5.73
C HIS A 175 -11.08 12.10 7.23
N LEU A 176 -9.90 12.62 7.59
CA LEU A 176 -9.46 12.70 8.99
C LEU A 176 -10.44 13.48 9.86
N MET A 177 -10.86 14.66 9.39
CA MET A 177 -11.83 15.49 10.14
C MET A 177 -13.20 14.85 10.27
N ALA A 178 -13.57 13.91 9.37
CA ALA A 178 -14.81 13.16 9.49
C ALA A 178 -14.74 12.12 10.60
N LEU A 179 -13.54 11.59 10.92
CA LEU A 179 -13.33 10.74 12.09
C LEU A 179 -13.31 11.57 13.37
N VAL A 180 -12.62 12.72 13.36
CA VAL A 180 -12.56 13.65 14.50
C VAL A 180 -13.94 14.17 14.89
N ARG A 181 -14.77 14.53 13.91
CA ARG A 181 -16.09 15.13 14.13
C ARG A 181 -17.22 14.20 13.71
N PHE A 182 -17.05 12.89 13.93
CA PHE A 182 -17.96 11.84 13.48
C PHE A 182 -19.42 12.10 13.90
N ASP A 183 -19.63 12.48 15.16
CA ASP A 183 -20.98 12.72 15.70
C ASP A 183 -21.67 13.94 15.09
N HIS A 184 -20.89 14.89 14.56
CA HIS A 184 -21.38 16.13 13.95
C HIS A 184 -21.53 16.07 12.43
N LEU A 185 -21.18 14.95 11.79
CA LEU A 185 -21.38 14.77 10.35
C LEU A 185 -22.86 14.91 10.00
N LYS A 186 -23.17 15.56 8.87
CA LYS A 186 -24.56 15.67 8.38
C LYS A 186 -24.89 14.55 7.41
N ASN A 187 -23.90 14.07 6.68
CA ASN A 187 -24.07 13.02 5.68
C ASN A 187 -24.24 11.64 6.35
N GLU A 188 -25.50 11.21 6.47
CA GLU A 188 -25.87 9.91 7.05
C GLU A 188 -25.30 8.72 6.28
N LYS A 189 -25.14 8.83 4.95
CA LYS A 189 -24.49 7.78 4.15
C LYS A 189 -23.01 7.65 4.52
N ALA A 190 -22.31 8.78 4.67
CA ALA A 190 -20.92 8.78 5.11
C ALA A 190 -20.78 8.23 6.53
N LYS A 191 -21.66 8.60 7.46
CA LYS A 191 -21.66 8.05 8.83
C LYS A 191 -21.77 6.53 8.85
N ARG A 192 -22.73 5.97 8.12
CA ARG A 192 -22.92 4.50 8.04
C ARG A 192 -21.69 3.81 7.48
N GLU A 193 -21.08 4.37 6.44
CA GLU A 193 -19.89 3.79 5.82
C GLU A 193 -18.67 3.87 6.75
N ILE A 194 -18.46 5.01 7.42
CA ILE A 194 -17.41 5.16 8.44
C ILE A 194 -17.63 4.16 9.59
N ALA A 195 -18.87 4.00 10.06
CA ALA A 195 -19.19 3.03 11.10
C ALA A 195 -18.86 1.60 10.66
N ARG A 196 -19.14 1.24 9.39
CA ARG A 196 -18.80 -0.05 8.79
C ARG A 196 -17.29 -0.28 8.69
N LEU A 197 -16.53 0.72 8.26
CA LEU A 197 -15.07 0.62 8.11
C LEU A 197 -14.34 0.56 9.45
N THR A 198 -14.90 1.21 10.47
CA THR A 198 -14.33 1.29 11.82
C THR A 198 -14.80 0.16 12.75
N VAL A 199 -15.47 -0.88 12.23
CA VAL A 199 -15.85 -2.06 13.02
C VAL A 199 -14.61 -2.71 13.63
N GLY A 200 -14.68 -3.02 14.93
CA GLY A 200 -13.58 -3.60 15.70
C GLY A 200 -12.66 -2.58 16.37
N TYR A 201 -12.86 -1.28 16.13
CA TYR A 201 -12.16 -0.21 16.85
C TYR A 201 -13.12 0.45 17.86
N ALA A 202 -12.71 0.49 19.13
CA ALA A 202 -13.47 1.20 20.18
C ALA A 202 -13.48 2.71 19.96
N ASP A 203 -12.34 3.25 19.51
CA ASP A 203 -12.17 4.65 19.11
C ASP A 203 -11.97 4.72 17.59
N LYS A 204 -12.77 5.54 16.91
CA LYS A 204 -12.67 5.72 15.45
C LYS A 204 -11.39 6.44 15.03
N LEU A 205 -10.78 7.23 15.89
CA LEU A 205 -9.48 7.85 15.63
C LEU A 205 -8.38 6.80 15.58
N GLU A 206 -8.49 5.78 16.41
CA GLU A 206 -7.54 4.67 16.50
C GLU A 206 -7.50 3.84 15.21
N TYR A 207 -8.63 3.71 14.50
CA TYR A 207 -8.68 3.12 13.16
C TYR A 207 -7.71 3.82 12.19
N PHE A 208 -7.70 5.16 12.17
CA PHE A 208 -6.81 5.91 11.30
C PHE A 208 -5.34 5.67 11.66
N VAL A 209 -5.02 5.83 12.95
CA VAL A 209 -3.65 5.75 13.46
C VAL A 209 -3.07 4.35 13.26
N ASP A 210 -3.83 3.30 13.57
CA ASP A 210 -3.40 1.91 13.39
C ASP A 210 -3.21 1.55 11.91
N LYS A 211 -4.18 1.85 11.04
CA LYS A 211 -4.08 1.52 9.61
C LYS A 211 -2.93 2.26 8.93
N LEU A 212 -2.77 3.55 9.23
CA LEU A 212 -1.69 4.34 8.68
C LEU A 212 -0.33 3.87 9.19
N ALA A 213 -0.20 3.62 10.51
CA ALA A 213 1.05 3.13 11.10
C ALA A 213 1.48 1.81 10.45
N ARG A 214 0.55 0.85 10.28
CA ARG A 214 0.84 -0.44 9.61
C ARG A 214 1.26 -0.25 8.16
N GLY A 215 0.56 0.61 7.41
CA GLY A 215 0.91 0.90 6.02
C GLY A 215 2.30 1.51 5.88
N LEU A 216 2.64 2.47 6.75
CA LEU A 216 3.97 3.08 6.79
C LEU A 216 5.04 2.11 7.31
N ALA A 217 4.72 1.24 8.28
CA ALA A 217 5.61 0.19 8.77
C ALA A 217 6.01 -0.77 7.65
N CYS A 218 5.08 -1.19 6.80
CA CYS A 218 5.40 -2.02 5.63
C CYS A 218 6.39 -1.31 4.68
N LEU A 219 6.23 0.00 4.46
CA LEU A 219 7.18 0.77 3.64
C LEU A 219 8.56 0.82 4.31
N CYS A 220 8.62 1.10 5.61
CA CYS A 220 9.86 1.25 6.35
C CYS A 220 10.61 -0.08 6.52
N ALA A 221 9.87 -1.18 6.70
CA ALA A 221 10.43 -2.53 6.82
C ALA A 221 11.24 -2.94 5.58
N ALA A 222 10.87 -2.46 4.39
CA ALA A 222 11.57 -2.78 3.15
C ALA A 222 13.02 -2.26 3.10
N VAL A 223 13.38 -1.27 3.92
CA VAL A 223 14.74 -0.70 3.97
C VAL A 223 15.36 -0.71 5.36
N TYR A 224 14.65 -1.17 6.39
CA TYR A 224 15.16 -1.17 7.75
C TYR A 224 16.52 -1.93 7.85
N PRO A 225 17.54 -1.39 8.54
CA PRO A 225 17.54 -0.20 9.42
C PRO A 225 17.90 1.14 8.73
N LYS A 226 17.94 1.19 7.39
CA LYS A 226 18.30 2.42 6.63
C LYS A 226 17.24 3.51 6.81
N LEU A 227 17.64 4.78 6.68
CA LEU A 227 16.74 5.94 6.82
C LEU A 227 15.51 5.84 5.90
N ALA A 228 14.35 6.18 6.45
CA ALA A 228 13.10 6.32 5.69
C ALA A 228 12.50 7.70 5.91
N ILE A 229 12.38 8.49 4.84
CA ILE A 229 11.82 9.83 4.89
C ILE A 229 10.32 9.75 4.55
N ILE A 230 9.47 9.94 5.56
CA ILE A 230 8.02 9.96 5.39
C ILE A 230 7.55 11.38 5.14
N ARG A 231 6.86 11.53 4.03
CA ARG A 231 6.22 12.77 3.63
C ARG A 231 4.85 12.87 4.30
N LEU A 232 4.66 13.92 5.10
CA LEU A 232 3.36 14.27 5.69
C LEU A 232 2.32 14.58 4.59
N SER A 233 1.04 14.57 4.94
CA SER A 233 -0.02 14.59 3.92
C SER A 233 0.01 15.87 3.07
N ASP A 234 0.06 15.71 1.76
CA ASP A 234 0.07 16.79 0.78
C ASP A 234 -1.11 16.66 -0.20
N PHE A 235 -2.22 16.11 0.29
CA PHE A 235 -3.47 16.09 -0.44
C PHE A 235 -3.94 17.51 -0.76
N LYS A 236 -4.46 17.65 -1.98
CA LYS A 236 -5.23 18.81 -2.39
C LYS A 236 -6.64 18.72 -1.83
N THR A 237 -7.26 19.87 -1.64
CA THR A 237 -8.64 20.05 -1.13
C THR A 237 -9.66 19.15 -1.84
N ASN A 238 -9.59 19.01 -3.16
CA ASN A 238 -10.50 18.13 -3.92
C ASN A 238 -10.26 16.63 -3.67
N LYS A 239 -9.02 16.22 -3.43
CA LYS A 239 -8.70 14.83 -3.10
C LYS A 239 -9.17 14.49 -1.69
N TYR A 240 -9.03 15.42 -0.75
CA TYR A 240 -9.64 15.28 0.57
C TYR A 240 -11.18 15.22 0.48
N ALA A 241 -11.80 16.09 -0.33
CA ALA A 241 -13.26 16.12 -0.51
C ALA A 241 -13.81 14.80 -1.06
N SER A 242 -13.03 14.09 -1.87
CA SER A 242 -13.42 12.79 -2.44
C SER A 242 -13.34 11.60 -1.45
N LEU A 243 -12.72 11.79 -0.28
CA LEU A 243 -12.74 10.78 0.78
C LEU A 243 -14.11 10.74 1.46
N ILE A 244 -14.42 9.60 2.09
CA ILE A 244 -15.69 9.43 2.80
C ILE A 244 -15.79 10.48 3.92
N GLY A 245 -16.87 11.28 3.87
CA GLY A 245 -17.12 12.37 4.81
C GLY A 245 -16.28 13.63 4.56
N GLY A 246 -15.51 13.72 3.47
CA GLY A 246 -14.60 14.85 3.22
C GLY A 246 -15.28 16.13 2.72
N GLU A 247 -16.37 16.01 1.97
CA GLU A 247 -17.04 17.16 1.33
C GLU A 247 -17.46 18.27 2.32
N GLU A 248 -17.83 17.91 3.55
CA GLU A 248 -18.24 18.87 4.58
C GLU A 248 -17.09 19.73 5.13
N PHE A 249 -15.83 19.28 5.00
CA PHE A 249 -14.66 19.94 5.58
C PHE A 249 -13.84 20.73 4.58
N GLU A 250 -14.02 20.47 3.29
CA GLU A 250 -13.17 20.96 2.21
C GLU A 250 -13.87 22.05 1.40
N LEU A 251 -13.22 23.21 1.21
CA LEU A 251 -13.80 24.30 0.43
C LEU A 251 -13.65 24.04 -1.07
N LYS A 252 -14.58 24.55 -1.87
CA LYS A 252 -14.37 24.65 -3.31
C LYS A 252 -13.34 25.74 -3.60
N GLU A 253 -12.27 25.34 -4.26
CA GLU A 253 -11.17 26.22 -4.65
C GLU A 253 -11.03 26.21 -6.17
N GLU A 254 -10.88 27.39 -6.77
CA GLU A 254 -10.62 27.52 -8.21
C GLU A 254 -9.26 26.93 -8.59
N ASN A 255 -8.21 27.24 -7.82
CA ASN A 255 -6.86 26.72 -8.05
C ASN A 255 -6.35 25.90 -6.87
N GLN A 256 -6.50 24.59 -6.99
CA GLN A 256 -6.12 23.59 -5.98
C GLN A 256 -4.61 23.41 -5.84
N MET A 257 -3.80 23.86 -6.79
CA MET A 257 -2.34 23.70 -6.73
C MET A 257 -1.71 24.65 -5.72
N LEU A 258 -2.28 25.84 -5.56
CA LEU A 258 -1.64 26.95 -4.84
C LEU A 258 -2.23 27.23 -3.46
N ARG A 259 -3.40 26.65 -3.14
CA ARG A 259 -4.18 27.02 -1.94
C ARG A 259 -4.00 26.07 -0.76
N PHE A 260 -5.08 25.56 -0.15
CA PHE A 260 -5.05 24.99 1.20
C PHE A 260 -4.44 23.57 1.27
N ARG A 261 -3.10 23.50 1.33
CA ARG A 261 -2.31 22.25 1.40
C ARG A 261 -0.97 22.43 2.11
N GLY A 262 -0.31 21.30 2.42
CA GLY A 262 1.00 21.25 3.07
C GLY A 262 1.04 22.01 4.40
N ALA A 263 2.16 22.69 4.67
CA ALA A 263 2.43 23.42 5.90
C ALA A 263 1.24 24.28 6.38
N SER A 264 0.65 25.06 5.46
CA SER A 264 -0.47 25.96 5.76
C SER A 264 -1.73 25.28 6.28
N ARG A 265 -1.89 23.98 5.98
CA ARG A 265 -2.99 23.15 6.46
C ARG A 265 -2.71 22.61 7.87
N TYR A 266 -1.48 22.20 8.16
CA TYR A 266 -1.12 21.51 9.41
C TYR A 266 -1.37 22.34 10.67
N TYR A 267 -1.05 23.64 10.65
CA TYR A 267 -1.30 24.53 11.79
C TYR A 267 -2.67 25.21 11.76
N SER A 268 -3.47 25.02 10.72
CA SER A 268 -4.77 25.68 10.58
C SER A 268 -5.76 25.15 11.62
N PRO A 269 -6.55 26.00 12.30
CA PRO A 269 -7.60 25.55 13.22
C PRO A 269 -8.63 24.60 12.57
N ARG A 270 -8.75 24.63 11.24
CA ARG A 270 -9.65 23.76 10.49
C ARG A 270 -9.18 22.32 10.37
N TYR A 271 -7.89 22.06 10.57
CA TYR A 271 -7.27 20.77 10.30
C TYR A 271 -6.24 20.32 11.35
N LYS A 272 -5.85 21.18 12.29
CA LYS A 272 -4.85 20.87 13.35
C LYS A 272 -5.18 19.58 14.11
N GLU A 273 -6.46 19.32 14.40
CA GLU A 273 -6.93 18.07 15.03
C GLU A 273 -6.70 16.83 14.14
N GLY A 274 -6.93 16.95 12.82
CA GLY A 274 -6.60 15.89 11.87
C GLY A 274 -5.09 15.65 11.77
N PHE A 275 -4.30 16.73 11.73
CA PHE A 275 -2.85 16.63 11.70
C PHE A 275 -2.25 15.99 12.97
N ALA A 276 -2.91 16.16 14.13
CA ALA A 276 -2.54 15.45 15.35
C ALA A 276 -2.60 13.92 15.20
N LEU A 277 -3.54 13.39 14.39
CA LEU A 277 -3.61 11.95 14.11
C LEU A 277 -2.43 11.47 13.27
N GLU A 278 -1.96 12.27 12.30
CA GLU A 278 -0.74 11.96 11.54
C GLU A 278 0.48 11.96 12.46
N CYS A 279 0.60 12.94 13.36
CA CYS A 279 1.68 12.98 14.34
C CYS A 279 1.64 11.77 15.30
N LYS A 280 0.45 11.43 15.84
CA LYS A 280 0.25 10.24 16.68
C LYS A 280 0.67 8.97 15.94
N THR A 281 0.40 8.89 14.64
CA THR A 281 0.81 7.77 13.79
C THR A 281 2.34 7.66 13.70
N ILE A 282 3.02 8.76 13.40
CA ILE A 282 4.49 8.77 13.32
C ILE A 282 5.11 8.42 14.67
N LYS A 283 4.55 8.93 15.77
CA LYS A 283 5.00 8.60 17.12
C LYS A 283 4.87 7.10 17.40
N ARG A 284 3.70 6.49 17.14
CA ARG A 284 3.51 5.03 17.25
C ARG A 284 4.50 4.25 16.39
N LEU A 285 4.69 4.67 15.15
CA LEU A 285 5.60 4.00 14.22
C LEU A 285 7.04 3.99 14.76
N ARG A 286 7.50 5.09 15.36
CA ARG A 286 8.85 5.20 15.93
C ARG A 286 8.98 4.51 17.28
N GLU A 287 8.07 4.79 18.21
CA GLU A 287 8.23 4.46 19.64
C GLU A 287 7.62 3.10 20.01
N GLU A 288 6.51 2.70 19.38
CA GLU A 288 5.84 1.43 19.68
C GLU A 288 6.27 0.33 18.69
N MET A 289 6.42 0.66 17.40
CA MET A 289 6.79 -0.30 16.36
C MET A 289 8.31 -0.40 16.11
N GLY A 290 9.11 0.49 16.69
CA GLY A 290 10.58 0.42 16.67
C GLY A 290 11.27 1.00 15.42
N PHE A 291 10.56 1.71 14.54
CA PHE A 291 11.15 2.33 13.35
C PHE A 291 11.81 3.69 13.67
N THR A 292 12.83 3.68 14.52
CA THR A 292 13.58 4.88 14.96
C THR A 292 14.36 5.57 13.82
N ASN A 293 14.50 4.90 12.69
CA ASN A 293 15.10 5.37 11.44
C ASN A 293 14.15 6.23 10.57
N VAL A 294 12.95 6.57 11.04
CA VAL A 294 11.93 7.32 10.29
C VAL A 294 11.97 8.82 10.54
N ILE A 295 12.27 9.64 9.54
CA ILE A 295 12.15 11.10 9.67
C ILE A 295 10.94 11.63 8.91
N VAL A 296 10.43 12.79 9.31
CA VAL A 296 9.29 13.44 8.65
C VAL A 296 9.73 14.57 7.73
N MET A 297 9.07 14.67 6.58
CA MET A 297 9.23 15.75 5.61
C MET A 297 7.95 16.59 5.56
N VAL A 298 8.07 17.86 5.92
CA VAL A 298 7.03 18.90 5.79
C VAL A 298 7.08 19.47 4.37
N LEU A 299 5.94 19.65 3.71
CA LEU A 299 5.87 20.22 2.36
C LEU A 299 5.16 21.53 2.29
N PHE A 300 5.33 22.20 1.15
CA PHE A 300 4.57 23.39 0.79
C PHE A 300 4.72 24.49 1.86
N CYS A 301 5.91 24.54 2.46
CA CYS A 301 6.29 25.58 3.40
C CYS A 301 6.65 26.83 2.59
N ARG A 302 5.77 27.84 2.61
CA ARG A 302 5.93 29.05 1.81
C ARG A 302 6.82 30.08 2.48
N THR A 303 6.85 30.08 3.81
CA THR A 303 7.65 31.03 4.60
C THR A 303 8.33 30.32 5.77
N VAL A 304 9.39 30.93 6.31
CA VAL A 304 10.05 30.44 7.52
C VAL A 304 9.09 30.49 8.73
N GLY A 305 8.18 31.47 8.77
CA GLY A 305 7.16 31.56 9.81
C GLY A 305 6.17 30.39 9.77
N GLU A 306 5.81 29.89 8.58
CA GLU A 306 5.03 28.66 8.46
C GLU A 306 5.81 27.45 8.97
N ALA A 307 7.12 27.36 8.68
CA ALA A 307 7.97 26.27 9.16
C ALA A 307 7.98 26.21 10.69
N ALA A 308 8.16 27.37 11.34
CA ALA A 308 8.17 27.48 12.79
C ALA A 308 6.84 27.01 13.40
N LYS A 309 5.70 27.44 12.83
CA LYS A 309 4.36 27.02 13.28
C LYS A 309 4.14 25.52 13.13
N VAL A 310 4.58 24.92 12.02
CA VAL A 310 4.45 23.47 11.84
C VAL A 310 5.31 22.72 12.85
N LEU A 311 6.55 23.14 13.08
CA LEU A 311 7.44 22.52 14.06
C LEU A 311 6.86 22.60 15.48
N GLU A 312 6.24 23.73 15.85
CA GLU A 312 5.53 23.89 17.12
C GLU A 312 4.38 22.90 17.25
N VAL A 313 3.52 22.78 16.23
CA VAL A 313 2.40 21.81 16.25
C VAL A 313 2.89 20.36 16.30
N ILE A 314 3.97 20.02 15.59
CA ILE A 314 4.57 18.68 15.65
C ILE A 314 5.12 18.40 17.07
N ALA A 315 5.77 19.40 17.69
CA ALA A 315 6.29 19.32 19.06
C ALA A 315 5.19 19.19 20.12
N GLU A 316 4.08 19.93 19.98
CA GLU A 316 2.88 19.81 20.84
C GLU A 316 2.31 18.38 20.81
N ASN A 317 2.44 17.69 19.68
CA ASN A 317 2.00 16.30 19.52
C ASN A 317 3.06 15.26 19.94
N GLY A 318 4.14 15.70 20.61
CA GLY A 318 5.15 14.84 21.19
C GLY A 318 6.20 14.32 20.21
N LEU A 319 6.41 15.02 19.09
CA LEU A 319 7.50 14.75 18.15
C LEU A 319 8.45 15.95 18.13
N LYS A 320 9.58 15.85 18.83
CA LYS A 320 10.57 16.94 18.92
C LYS A 320 11.89 16.54 18.28
N ARG A 321 12.46 17.47 17.52
CA ARG A 321 13.78 17.30 16.91
C ARG A 321 14.84 17.18 18.02
N GLY A 322 15.74 16.21 17.88
CA GLY A 322 16.77 15.84 18.84
C GLY A 322 16.33 14.80 19.88
N GLU A 323 15.04 14.52 20.01
CA GLU A 323 14.51 13.53 20.97
C GLU A 323 14.29 12.18 20.28
N ASN A 324 14.63 11.08 20.96
CA ASN A 324 14.46 9.71 20.45
C ASN A 324 15.05 9.46 19.05
N GLY A 325 16.11 10.20 18.66
CA GLY A 325 16.74 10.11 17.34
C GLY A 325 15.95 10.73 16.18
N LEU A 326 15.09 11.72 16.46
CA LEU A 326 14.33 12.50 15.46
C LEU A 326 15.06 13.77 15.03
#